data_AF-A0A945AA82-F1
#
_entry.id   AF-A0A945AA82-F1
#
_cell.length_a   1.000
_cell.length_b   1.000
_cell.length_c   1.000
_cell.angle_alpha   90.00
_cell.angle_beta   90.00
_cell.angle_gamma   90.00
#
_symmetry.space_group_name_H-M   'P 1'
#
loop_
_entity.id
_entity.type
_entity.pdbx_description
1 polymer ?
#
loop_
_entity_poly.entity_id
_entity_poly.type
_entity_poly.pdbx_seq_one_letter_code
_entity_poly.pdbx_strand_id
1 'polypeptide(L)'
;MNAKDFEKKFDENKEDIVDALDLSTARRVNQEHKRINVDFPSWVVDSLDREAARIGVTRQSIIKVWLVERLKAETAPYLVNDTSAK
;
A
#
# COMPACT_ATOMS: atom_id res chain seq x y z
N MET A 1 1.56 25.70 19.28
CA MET A 1 2.15 26.73 18.38
C MET A 1 1.11 27.17 17.37
N ASN A 2 1.25 28.37 16.78
CA ASN A 2 0.37 28.79 15.69
C ASN A 2 0.86 28.22 14.34
N ALA A 3 0.02 28.24 13.31
CA ALA A 3 0.32 27.62 12.01
C ALA A 3 1.53 28.26 11.30
N LYS A 4 1.71 29.58 11.39
CA LYS A 4 2.79 30.31 10.71
C LYS A 4 4.17 29.95 11.28
N ASP A 5 4.24 29.78 12.60
CA ASP A 5 5.48 29.39 13.28
C ASP A 5 5.82 27.93 13.01
N PHE A 6 4.82 27.05 12.88
CA PHE A 6 5.02 25.65 12.49
C PHE A 6 5.56 25.54 11.05
N GLU A 7 4.92 26.23 10.11
CA GLU A 7 5.28 26.23 8.68
C GLU A 7 6.72 26.73 8.48
N LYS A 8 7.08 27.84 9.12
CA LYS A 8 8.44 28.36 9.10
C LYS A 8 9.47 27.37 9.65
N LYS A 9 9.16 26.70 10.78
CA LYS A 9 10.08 25.69 11.37
C LYS A 9 10.22 24.45 10.49
N PHE A 10 9.12 24.00 9.87
CA PHE A 10 9.11 22.89 8.93
C PHE A 10 9.97 23.19 7.70
N ASP A 11 9.79 24.36 7.08
CA ASP A 11 10.52 24.76 5.87
C ASP A 11 12.01 25.01 6.14
N GLU A 12 12.34 25.57 7.30
CA GLU A 12 13.73 25.84 7.67
C GLU A 12 14.52 24.56 7.97
N ASN A 13 13.87 23.44 8.30
CA ASN A 13 14.48 22.13 8.59
C ASN A 13 15.63 22.20 9.63
N LYS A 14 15.54 23.15 10.57
CA LYS A 14 16.56 23.41 11.60
C LYS A 14 16.25 22.76 12.94
N GLU A 15 14.99 22.42 13.18
CA GLU A 15 14.50 21.87 14.44
C GLU A 15 13.50 20.75 14.14
N ASP A 16 13.48 19.73 15.01
CA ASP A 16 12.48 18.67 14.94
C ASP A 16 11.10 19.24 15.32
N ILE A 17 10.12 19.06 14.44
CA ILE A 17 8.74 19.53 14.62
C ILE A 17 7.83 18.46 15.20
N VAL A 18 8.32 17.24 15.39
CA VAL A 18 7.52 16.09 15.86
C VAL A 18 6.92 16.35 17.24
N ASP A 19 7.64 17.04 18.13
CA ASP A 19 7.15 17.42 19.47
C ASP A 19 5.95 18.39 19.44
N ALA A 20 5.72 19.04 18.30
CA ALA A 20 4.59 19.94 18.09
C ALA A 20 3.35 19.24 17.51
N LEU A 21 3.47 17.98 17.10
CA LEU A 21 2.38 17.19 16.52
C LEU A 21 1.59 16.46 17.62
N ASP A 22 0.26 16.54 17.55
CA ASP A 22 -0.59 15.65 18.33
C ASP A 22 -0.65 14.28 17.66
N LEU A 23 0.21 13.37 18.11
CA LEU A 23 0.29 12.00 17.61
C LEU A 23 -0.69 11.04 18.28
N SER A 24 -1.57 11.51 19.18
CA SER A 24 -2.53 10.64 19.87
C SER A 24 -3.48 9.88 18.93
N THR A 25 -3.69 10.42 17.73
CA THR A 25 -4.51 9.83 16.66
C THR A 25 -3.68 9.28 15.49
N ALA A 26 -2.35 9.37 15.57
CA ALA A 26 -1.46 8.89 14.51
C ALA A 26 -1.61 7.37 14.38
N ARG A 27 -2.08 6.93 13.21
CA ARG A 27 -2.21 5.50 12.89
C ARG A 27 -1.60 5.21 11.54
N ARG A 28 -0.99 4.03 11.44
CA ARG A 28 -0.58 3.48 10.15
C ARG A 28 -1.82 2.96 9.43
N VAL A 29 -2.30 3.74 8.46
CA VAL A 29 -3.40 3.33 7.58
C VAL A 29 -3.01 2.07 6.78
N ASN A 30 -3.98 1.23 6.44
CA ASN A 30 -3.79 -0.02 5.68
C ASN A 30 -3.00 -1.15 6.39
N GLN A 31 -2.85 -1.10 7.72
CA GLN A 31 -2.27 -2.21 8.51
C GLN A 31 -3.28 -3.32 8.85
N GLU A 32 -4.58 -3.03 8.77
CA GLU A 32 -5.60 -3.99 9.17
C GLU A 32 -5.75 -5.10 8.13
N HIS A 33 -5.35 -6.32 8.52
CA HIS A 33 -5.53 -7.50 7.68
C HIS A 33 -6.98 -7.99 7.73
N LYS A 34 -7.67 -7.94 6.58
CA LYS A 34 -9.00 -8.55 6.43
C LYS A 34 -8.87 -9.96 5.84
N ARG A 35 -9.47 -10.96 6.50
CA ARG A 35 -9.57 -12.32 5.97
C ARG A 35 -10.71 -12.40 4.95
N ILE A 36 -10.45 -13.04 3.82
CA ILE A 36 -11.44 -13.35 2.79
C ILE A 36 -11.34 -14.84 2.44
N ASN A 37 -12.47 -15.47 2.16
CA ASN A 37 -12.53 -16.83 1.65
C ASN A 37 -12.92 -16.76 0.16
N VAL A 38 -12.24 -17.56 -0.68
CA VAL A 38 -12.47 -17.60 -2.12
C VAL A 38 -12.32 -19.05 -2.57
N ASP A 39 -13.27 -19.52 -3.36
CA ASP A 39 -13.22 -20.84 -4.00
C ASP A 39 -12.63 -20.72 -5.41
N PHE A 40 -11.80 -21.70 -5.78
CA PHE A 40 -11.19 -21.81 -7.09
C PHE A 40 -11.45 -23.19 -7.69
N PRO A 41 -11.66 -23.30 -9.02
CA PRO A 41 -11.64 -24.60 -9.69
C PRO A 41 -10.33 -25.35 -9.44
N SER A 42 -10.37 -26.68 -9.34
CA SER A 42 -9.19 -27.50 -9.02
C SER A 42 -8.01 -27.24 -9.96
N TRP A 43 -8.26 -27.08 -11.25
CA TRP A 43 -7.22 -26.81 -12.25
C TRP A 43 -6.48 -25.48 -12.01
N VAL A 44 -7.14 -24.48 -11.42
CA VAL A 44 -6.53 -23.20 -11.05
C VAL A 44 -5.58 -23.42 -9.87
N VAL A 45 -6.03 -24.15 -8.85
CA VAL A 45 -5.22 -24.46 -7.66
C VAL A 45 -3.96 -25.24 -8.06
N ASP A 46 -4.11 -26.26 -8.91
CA ASP A 46 -2.99 -27.06 -9.40
C ASP A 46 -1.98 -26.23 -10.22
N SER A 47 -2.46 -25.21 -10.91
CA SER A 47 -1.60 -24.29 -11.68
C SER A 47 -0.86 -23.33 -10.75
N LEU A 48 -1.54 -22.80 -9.74
CA LEU A 48 -0.95 -21.95 -8.71
C LEU A 48 0.13 -22.69 -7.92
N ASP A 49 -0.10 -23.95 -7.57
CA ASP A 49 0.86 -24.78 -6.85
C ASP A 49 2.14 -25.04 -7.64
N ARG A 50 2.00 -25.39 -8.92
CA ARG A 50 3.14 -25.60 -9.82
C ARG A 50 4.00 -24.35 -9.91
N GLU A 51 3.36 -23.19 -10.04
CA GLU A 51 4.08 -21.94 -10.16
C GLU A 51 4.72 -21.49 -8.84
N ALA A 52 4.01 -21.67 -7.72
CA ALA A 52 4.55 -21.42 -6.39
C ALA A 52 5.79 -22.28 -6.12
N ALA A 53 5.74 -23.57 -6.48
CA ALA A 53 6.87 -24.49 -6.37
C ALA A 53 8.04 -24.09 -7.28
N ARG A 54 7.76 -23.67 -8.52
CA ARG A 54 8.79 -23.23 -9.48
C ARG A 54 9.59 -22.03 -8.98
N ILE A 55 8.92 -21.09 -8.30
CA ILE A 55 9.54 -19.86 -7.77
C ILE A 55 10.07 -20.09 -6.33
N GLY A 56 9.68 -21.18 -5.67
CA GLY A 56 10.11 -21.49 -4.30
C GLY A 56 9.35 -20.70 -3.24
N VAL A 57 8.07 -20.42 -3.46
CA VAL A 57 7.21 -19.66 -2.54
C VAL A 57 5.94 -20.44 -2.19
N THR A 58 5.19 -19.96 -1.20
CA THR A 58 3.89 -20.56 -0.86
C THR A 58 2.79 -20.13 -1.84
N ARG A 59 1.74 -20.94 -1.98
CA ARG A 59 0.53 -20.59 -2.73
C ARG A 59 -0.06 -19.24 -2.29
N GLN A 60 -0.08 -18.97 -0.98
CA GLN A 60 -0.56 -17.70 -0.42
C GLN A 60 0.30 -16.51 -0.87
N SER A 61 1.63 -16.69 -0.93
CA SER A 61 2.55 -15.63 -1.36
C SER A 61 2.34 -15.27 -2.83
N ILE A 62 2.23 -16.26 -3.71
CA ILE A 62 2.05 -15.98 -5.15
C ILE A 62 0.69 -15.33 -5.44
N ILE A 63 -0.38 -15.77 -4.77
CA ILE A 63 -1.71 -15.13 -4.87
C ILE A 63 -1.63 -13.65 -4.48
N LYS A 64 -0.94 -13.32 -3.39
CA LYS A 64 -0.79 -11.93 -2.93
C LYS A 64 -0.07 -11.06 -3.95
N VAL A 65 1.06 -11.54 -4.47
CA VAL A 65 1.87 -10.78 -5.44
C VAL A 65 1.06 -10.49 -6.69
N TRP A 66 0.48 -11.53 -7.30
CA TRP A 66 -0.30 -11.38 -8.54
C TRP A 66 -1.54 -10.52 -8.36
N LEU A 67 -2.23 -10.62 -7.22
CA LEU A 67 -3.39 -9.76 -6.95
C LEU A 67 -2.97 -8.29 -6.88
N VAL A 68 -1.87 -7.98 -6.18
CA VAL A 68 -1.36 -6.60 -6.09
C VAL A 68 -0.89 -6.10 -7.45
N GLU A 69 -0.18 -6.91 -8.23
CA GLU A 69 0.25 -6.56 -9.59
C GLU A 69 -0.94 -6.29 -10.50
N ARG A 70 -1.96 -7.15 -10.47
CA ARG A 70 -3.17 -6.97 -11.28
C ARG A 70 -3.93 -5.72 -10.88
N LEU A 71 -4.11 -5.47 -9.57
CA LEU A 71 -4.75 -4.25 -9.07
C LEU A 71 -3.97 -3.01 -9.50
N LYS A 72 -2.64 -3.01 -9.37
CA LYS A 72 -1.79 -1.91 -9.85
C LYS A 72 -1.99 -1.66 -11.34
N ALA A 73 -1.97 -2.72 -12.16
CA ALA A 73 -2.18 -2.61 -13.60
C ALA A 73 -3.57 -2.07 -13.97
N GLU A 74 -4.61 -2.39 -13.20
CA GLU A 74 -5.97 -1.86 -13.40
C GLU A 74 -6.15 -0.42 -12.88
N THR A 75 -5.37 -0.02 -11.87
CA THR A 75 -5.39 1.36 -11.32
C THR A 75 -4.43 2.32 -12.03
N ALA A 76 -3.38 1.81 -12.67
CA ALA A 76 -2.41 2.61 -13.43
C ALA A 76 -2.99 3.44 -14.59
N PRO A 77 -4.11 3.08 -15.28
CA PRO A 77 -4.76 3.95 -16.25
C PRO A 77 -5.32 5.25 -15.64
N TYR A 78 -5.52 5.30 -14.32
CA TYR A 78 -6.11 6.46 -13.62
C TYR A 78 -5.08 7.42 -13.02
N LEU A 79 -3.78 7.11 -13.04
CA LEU A 79 -2.74 7.99 -12.47
C LEU A 79 -2.03 8.87 -13.50
N VAL A 80 -2.39 8.78 -14.79
CA VAL A 80 -1.74 9.56 -15.87
C VAL A 80 -2.48 10.86 -16.22
N ASN A 81 -3.69 11.09 -15.69
CA ASN A 81 -4.50 12.27 -16.05
C ASN A 81 -4.64 13.34 -14.95
N ASP A 82 -3.96 13.22 -13.81
CA ASP A 82 -4.06 14.20 -12.72
C ASP A 82 -2.78 15.01 -12.50
N THR A 83 -2.21 15.52 -13.60
CA THR A 83 -1.17 16.56 -13.55
C THR A 83 -1.48 17.77 -14.43
N SER A 84 -2.76 17.99 -14.73
CA SER A 84 -3.26 19.22 -15.37
C SER A 84 -4.45 19.79 -14.61
N ALA A 85 -4.21 20.27 -13.39
CA ALA A 85 -5.19 21.09 -12.67
C ALA A 85 -4.52 22.07 -11.69
N LYS A 86 -3.71 23.00 -12.24
CA LYS A 86 -3.72 24.47 -12.00
C LYS A 86 -2.35 25.09 -12.27
#